data_AF-A0A959NNK1-F1
#
_entry.id   AF-A0A959NNK1-F1
#
_cell.length_a   1.000
_cell.length_b   1.000
_cell.length_c   1.000
_cell.angle_alpha   90.00
_cell.angle_beta   90.00
_cell.angle_gamma   90.00
#
_symmetry.space_group_name_H-M   'P 1'
#
loop_
_entity.id
_entity.type
_entity.pdbx_description
1 polymer ?
#
loop_
_entity_poly.entity_id
_entity_poly.type
_entity_poly.pdbx_seq_one_letter_code
_entity_poly.pdbx_strand_id
1 'polypeptide(L)'
;MNSDATILSLLTISKNNTEEIIFLYLRELEELAPGNLNWYVNKGKNGKCEYLWEEKKIKQWLVIGQDDEINELAIKIFKTKNETIKIDDVEIKFLIKAEKIFQINEENDIEKIDGINKCTQLIKYKFENFQSDISFLIGSKDNCSAIEGYKNNEVIKSISPPAFLSQDFFYVNIQVFQLAFFERRNIYSYMRADRNTHKGKEPTNYYGFIQSKKEFREKIQLEIMNFDGNSSLGTTKIDSETGQWQMKLSQPLSKGQFLTKDLNGLEHVCGKKFYLIMDFHIDLKVVNRTVKDLYGDVHNLTGKFEQVPLGNMLEWSKDYSITDNLAEKELSRILEKVISSLGKEITICDPYFLGDLKVENNTLRLSKDLFSFLNAVLRSSITGNLNKINVLGYWQKASNRIKSDKIQLINNYKKLFQEVNDNLSRINKKINVDLYFSKLPIHDRYWHGKAEDKEIVYNVSNSINGIIKNGEVRIMPLKGTECYKQQMKLTRRIESAKKENLTNGND
;
A
#
# COMPACT_ATOMS: atom_id res chain seq x y z
N MET A 1 22.45 8.37 -31.87
CA MET A 1 22.01 8.91 -30.58
C MET A 1 20.54 8.61 -30.47
N ASN A 2 20.08 8.10 -29.32
CA ASN A 2 18.66 7.91 -29.10
C ASN A 2 18.06 9.29 -28.83
N SER A 3 17.22 9.78 -29.75
CA SER A 3 16.55 11.07 -29.66
C SER A 3 15.23 10.92 -28.91
N ASP A 4 14.92 11.89 -28.07
CA ASP A 4 13.65 12.00 -27.38
C ASP A 4 12.47 12.16 -28.34
N ALA A 5 11.33 11.55 -28.01
CA ALA A 5 10.11 11.60 -28.81
C ALA A 5 9.15 12.74 -28.41
N THR A 6 8.53 13.35 -29.42
CA THR A 6 7.38 14.24 -29.26
C THR A 6 6.24 13.76 -30.13
N ILE A 7 5.01 13.87 -29.62
CA ILE A 7 3.78 13.61 -30.36
C ILE A 7 3.02 14.91 -30.62
N LEU A 8 2.50 15.06 -31.84
CA LEU A 8 1.61 16.14 -32.24
C LEU A 8 0.26 15.56 -32.66
N SER A 9 -0.80 16.00 -32.00
CA SER A 9 -2.19 15.68 -32.31
C SER A 9 -2.91 16.93 -32.78
N LEU A 10 -3.44 16.89 -34.01
CA LEU A 10 -4.27 17.95 -34.58
C LEU A 10 -5.69 17.44 -34.71
N LEU A 11 -6.68 18.21 -34.26
CA LEU A 11 -8.06 18.03 -34.68
C LEU A 11 -8.40 19.04 -35.77
N THR A 12 -9.01 18.56 -36.83
CA THR A 12 -9.34 19.38 -38.00
C THR A 12 -10.78 19.19 -38.44
N ILE A 13 -11.32 20.20 -39.13
CA ILE A 13 -12.54 20.10 -39.93
C ILE A 13 -12.11 20.05 -41.39
N SER A 14 -12.44 18.96 -42.08
CA SER A 14 -12.08 18.77 -43.48
C SER A 14 -13.02 19.54 -44.41
N LYS A 15 -12.46 20.44 -45.22
CA LYS A 15 -13.17 21.20 -46.26
C LYS A 15 -12.38 21.16 -47.55
N ASN A 16 -12.87 20.41 -48.54
CA ASN A 16 -12.19 20.15 -49.81
C ASN A 16 -10.79 19.55 -49.56
N ASN A 17 -9.73 20.11 -50.17
CA ASN A 17 -8.34 19.70 -49.98
C ASN A 17 -7.65 20.50 -48.85
N THR A 18 -8.41 20.97 -47.86
CA THR A 18 -7.89 21.78 -46.75
C THR A 18 -8.43 21.25 -45.42
N GLU A 19 -7.53 21.19 -44.44
CA GLU A 19 -7.80 20.73 -43.09
C GLU A 19 -7.74 21.94 -42.15
N GLU A 20 -8.90 22.43 -41.72
CA GLU A 20 -9.01 23.57 -40.82
C GLU A 20 -8.73 23.11 -39.39
N ILE A 21 -7.61 23.54 -38.80
CA ILE A 21 -7.23 23.18 -37.43
C ILE A 21 -8.15 23.86 -36.44
N ILE A 22 -8.81 23.05 -35.61
CA ILE A 22 -9.66 23.50 -34.50
C ILE A 22 -9.01 23.24 -33.14
N PHE A 23 -8.03 22.34 -33.08
CA PHE A 23 -7.26 22.08 -31.87
C PHE A 23 -5.89 21.49 -32.19
N LEU A 24 -4.87 21.88 -31.43
CA LEU A 24 -3.50 21.41 -31.55
C LEU A 24 -2.96 21.04 -30.17
N TYR A 25 -2.38 19.85 -30.06
CA TYR A 25 -1.73 19.40 -28.84
C TYR A 25 -0.39 18.77 -29.16
N LEU A 26 0.68 19.40 -28.69
CA LEU A 26 2.05 18.90 -28.77
C LEU A 26 2.47 18.43 -27.38
N ARG A 27 3.00 17.21 -27.28
CA ARG A 27 3.49 16.64 -26.02
C ARG A 27 4.82 15.96 -26.21
N GLU A 28 5.82 16.39 -25.45
CA GLU A 28 7.09 15.69 -25.31
C GLU A 28 6.91 14.44 -24.43
N LEU A 29 7.37 13.28 -24.91
CA LEU A 29 7.19 11.97 -24.28
C LEU A 29 8.46 11.49 -23.58
N GLU A 30 8.35 10.56 -22.63
CA GLU A 30 9.49 9.87 -22.01
C GLU A 30 9.93 8.63 -22.82
N GLU A 31 9.77 8.68 -24.14
CA GLU A 31 10.04 7.57 -25.06
C GLU A 31 11.09 7.94 -26.10
N LEU A 32 11.66 6.93 -26.75
CA LEU A 32 12.59 7.13 -27.86
C LEU A 32 11.82 7.38 -29.16
N ALA A 33 12.25 8.39 -29.90
CA ALA A 33 11.65 8.71 -31.17
C ALA A 33 11.87 7.57 -32.19
N PRO A 34 10.91 7.36 -33.11
CA PRO A 34 11.20 6.60 -34.31
C PRO A 34 12.32 7.27 -35.11
N GLY A 35 13.01 6.50 -35.96
CA GLY A 35 14.13 7.02 -36.76
C GLY A 35 13.75 8.14 -37.74
N ASN A 36 12.47 8.26 -38.10
CA ASN A 36 11.89 9.31 -38.95
C ASN A 36 10.51 9.72 -38.41
N LEU A 37 10.01 10.89 -38.82
CA LEU A 37 8.61 11.28 -38.63
C LEU A 37 7.64 10.18 -39.03
N ASN A 38 6.79 9.76 -38.11
CA ASN A 38 5.83 8.68 -38.30
C ASN A 38 4.40 9.16 -38.09
N TRP A 39 3.62 9.20 -39.17
CA TRP A 39 2.18 9.44 -39.12
C TRP A 39 1.44 8.12 -38.85
N TYR A 40 0.45 8.17 -37.98
CA TYR A 40 -0.28 6.96 -37.58
C TYR A 40 -1.28 6.51 -38.66
N VAL A 41 -1.45 5.18 -38.78
CA VAL A 41 -2.46 4.57 -39.67
C VAL A 41 -3.85 5.11 -39.31
N ASN A 42 -4.64 5.45 -40.32
CA ASN A 42 -5.99 6.04 -40.19
C ASN A 42 -6.01 7.42 -39.49
N LYS A 43 -4.84 8.00 -39.21
CA LYS A 43 -4.63 9.26 -38.50
C LYS A 43 -3.58 10.14 -39.20
N GLY A 44 -3.44 9.99 -40.51
CA GLY A 44 -2.56 10.83 -41.34
C GLY A 44 -1.64 10.04 -42.27
N LYS A 45 -1.34 8.77 -42.00
CA LYS A 45 -0.47 7.97 -42.88
C LYS A 45 -0.97 7.95 -44.33
N ASN A 46 -0.06 8.13 -45.28
CA ASN A 46 -0.33 8.29 -46.71
C ASN A 46 -1.31 9.44 -47.02
N GLY A 47 -1.32 10.50 -46.21
CA GLY A 47 -2.23 11.64 -46.32
C GLY A 47 -3.70 11.30 -46.01
N LYS A 48 -3.98 10.16 -45.37
CA LYS A 48 -5.35 9.69 -45.10
C LYS A 48 -5.65 9.66 -43.60
N CYS A 49 -6.80 10.20 -43.23
CA CYS A 49 -7.32 10.17 -41.87
C CYS A 49 -8.82 9.84 -41.87
N GLU A 50 -9.23 8.93 -41.00
CA GLU A 50 -10.64 8.62 -40.76
C GLU A 50 -11.35 9.75 -40.02
N TYR A 51 -12.67 9.85 -40.23
CA TYR A 51 -13.50 10.78 -39.47
C TYR A 51 -13.74 10.27 -38.05
N LEU A 52 -13.55 11.17 -37.09
CA LEU A 52 -14.06 11.04 -35.73
C LEU A 52 -15.55 11.34 -35.66
N TRP A 53 -16.00 12.31 -36.45
CA TRP A 53 -17.42 12.70 -36.55
C TRP A 53 -17.72 13.04 -38.01
N GLU A 54 -18.36 12.12 -38.72
CA GLU A 54 -18.61 12.20 -40.17
C GLU A 54 -19.41 13.45 -40.55
N GLU A 55 -20.53 13.68 -39.86
CA GLU A 55 -21.44 14.80 -40.13
C GLU A 55 -20.74 16.17 -40.03
N LYS A 56 -19.87 16.33 -39.04
CA LYS A 56 -19.09 17.56 -38.82
C LYS A 56 -17.72 17.53 -39.51
N LYS A 57 -17.40 16.46 -40.24
CA LYS A 57 -16.14 16.22 -40.95
C LYS A 57 -14.90 16.36 -40.07
N ILE A 58 -15.00 15.95 -38.81
CA ILE A 58 -13.88 16.07 -37.85
C ILE A 58 -12.91 14.90 -38.04
N LYS A 59 -11.62 15.20 -38.11
CA LYS A 59 -10.53 14.23 -38.23
C LYS A 59 -9.49 14.44 -37.13
N GLN A 60 -8.70 13.41 -36.85
CA GLN A 60 -7.53 13.50 -35.96
C GLN A 60 -6.27 13.11 -36.72
N TRP A 61 -5.36 14.07 -36.86
CA TRP A 61 -4.05 13.84 -37.41
C TRP A 61 -3.05 13.63 -36.27
N LEU A 62 -2.30 12.53 -36.32
CA LEU A 62 -1.39 12.14 -35.25
C LEU A 62 -0.03 11.78 -35.86
N VAL A 63 1.03 12.43 -35.36
CA VAL A 63 2.41 12.21 -35.78
C VAL A 63 3.33 12.16 -34.56
N ILE A 64 4.31 11.26 -34.60
CA ILE A 64 5.37 11.13 -33.60
C ILE A 64 6.72 11.20 -34.31
N GLY A 65 7.71 11.83 -33.69
CA GLY A 65 9.05 11.98 -34.25
C GLY A 65 10.01 12.55 -33.23
N GLN A 66 11.19 12.95 -33.69
CA GLN A 66 12.17 13.59 -32.82
C GLN A 66 11.64 14.94 -32.34
N ASP A 67 12.02 15.33 -31.12
CA ASP A 67 11.56 16.58 -30.51
C ASP A 67 11.73 17.79 -31.45
N ASP A 68 12.90 17.96 -32.08
CA ASP A 68 13.17 19.12 -32.93
C ASP A 68 12.30 19.10 -34.21
N GLU A 69 12.17 17.95 -34.87
CA GLU A 69 11.36 17.80 -36.09
C GLU A 69 9.87 18.12 -35.85
N ILE A 70 9.31 17.62 -34.74
CA ILE A 70 7.90 17.82 -34.41
C ILE A 70 7.66 19.26 -33.94
N ASN A 71 8.58 19.84 -33.17
CA ASN A 71 8.50 21.24 -32.78
C ASN A 71 8.58 22.17 -33.99
N GLU A 72 9.50 21.92 -34.94
CA GLU A 72 9.58 22.66 -36.19
C GLU A 72 8.28 22.56 -36.99
N LEU A 73 7.73 21.35 -37.14
CA LEU A 73 6.46 21.12 -37.82
C LEU A 73 5.32 21.91 -37.17
N ALA A 74 5.18 21.82 -35.84
CA ALA A 74 4.14 22.52 -35.09
C ALA A 74 4.31 24.04 -35.21
N ILE A 75 5.54 24.56 -35.04
CA ILE A 75 5.84 25.99 -35.17
C ILE A 75 5.55 26.47 -36.58
N LYS A 76 5.87 25.67 -37.61
CA LYS A 76 5.60 26.01 -39.02
C LYS A 76 4.10 26.20 -39.24
N ILE A 77 3.30 25.19 -38.89
CA ILE A 77 1.82 25.24 -38.95
C ILE A 77 1.29 26.47 -38.20
N PHE A 78 1.81 26.70 -36.99
CA PHE A 78 1.31 27.70 -36.07
C PHE A 78 1.64 29.14 -36.51
N LYS A 79 2.87 29.38 -36.97
CA LYS A 79 3.33 30.70 -37.41
C LYS A 79 2.78 31.09 -38.77
N THR A 80 2.79 30.17 -39.75
CA THR A 80 2.30 30.49 -41.10
C THR A 80 0.78 30.50 -41.15
N LYS A 81 0.12 29.81 -40.21
CA LYS A 81 -1.35 29.60 -40.14
C LYS A 81 -1.96 28.96 -41.38
N ASN A 82 -1.18 28.70 -42.43
CA ASN A 82 -1.62 28.26 -43.73
C ASN A 82 -0.46 27.51 -44.38
N GLU A 83 -0.20 26.32 -43.87
CA GLU A 83 0.97 25.52 -44.21
C GLU A 83 0.58 24.33 -45.09
N THR A 84 1.38 24.03 -46.10
CA THR A 84 1.23 22.78 -46.87
C THR A 84 2.33 21.82 -46.44
N ILE A 85 1.91 20.65 -45.93
CA ILE A 85 2.81 19.62 -45.42
C ILE A 85 2.71 18.41 -46.33
N LYS A 86 3.86 17.92 -46.80
CA LYS A 86 3.96 16.66 -47.51
C LYS A 86 3.96 15.52 -46.49
N ILE A 87 2.92 14.70 -46.50
CA ILE A 87 2.77 13.50 -45.68
C ILE A 87 2.92 12.30 -46.60
N ASP A 88 4.05 11.61 -46.49
CA ASP A 88 4.50 10.60 -47.46
C ASP A 88 4.57 11.22 -48.87
N ASP A 89 3.69 10.81 -49.79
CA ASP A 89 3.63 11.32 -51.17
C ASP A 89 2.46 12.29 -51.42
N VAL A 90 1.73 12.71 -50.39
CA VAL A 90 0.53 13.54 -50.50
C VAL A 90 0.73 14.89 -49.83
N GLU A 91 0.39 15.97 -50.53
CA GLU A 91 0.39 17.32 -49.96
C GLU A 91 -0.95 17.62 -49.28
N ILE A 92 -0.89 17.97 -47.99
CA ILE A 92 -2.05 18.34 -47.18
C ILE A 92 -1.90 19.78 -46.72
N LYS A 93 -2.93 20.60 -46.97
CA LYS A 93 -2.98 21.99 -46.57
C LYS A 93 -3.66 22.15 -45.21
N PHE A 94 -2.91 22.55 -44.19
CA PHE A 94 -3.41 22.86 -42.85
C PHE A 94 -3.64 24.36 -42.69
N LEU A 95 -4.81 24.74 -42.16
CA LEU A 95 -5.22 26.14 -42.03
C LEU A 95 -5.72 26.45 -40.61
N ILE A 96 -5.18 27.49 -39.97
CA ILE A 96 -5.68 28.07 -38.73
C ILE A 96 -6.43 29.37 -39.05
N LYS A 97 -7.74 29.39 -38.84
CA LYS A 97 -8.61 30.57 -39.06
C LYS A 97 -8.74 31.43 -37.81
N ALA A 98 -7.63 31.98 -37.33
CA ALA A 98 -7.60 32.93 -36.22
C ALA A 98 -6.88 34.21 -36.64
N GLU A 99 -7.48 35.37 -36.36
CA GLU A 99 -6.85 36.66 -36.66
C GLU A 99 -5.56 36.83 -35.85
N LYS A 100 -5.63 36.56 -34.55
CA LYS A 100 -4.49 36.61 -33.64
C LYS A 100 -4.39 35.34 -32.83
N ILE A 101 -3.15 34.97 -32.52
CA ILE A 101 -2.85 33.87 -31.61
C ILE A 101 -1.85 34.41 -30.61
N PHE A 102 -2.18 34.35 -29.34
CA PHE A 102 -1.28 34.78 -28.27
C PHE A 102 -1.10 33.68 -27.26
N GLN A 103 0.14 33.60 -26.76
CA GLN A 103 0.45 32.75 -25.62
C GLN A 103 -0.27 33.31 -24.40
N ILE A 104 -1.02 32.47 -23.71
CA ILE A 104 -1.50 32.79 -22.37
C ILE A 104 -0.33 32.55 -21.44
N ASN A 105 0.31 33.63 -21.04
CA ASN A 105 1.08 33.61 -19.81
C ASN A 105 0.02 33.60 -18.71
N GLU A 106 -0.23 32.44 -18.08
CA GLU A 106 -0.71 32.50 -16.70
C GLU A 106 0.31 33.40 -16.01
N GLU A 107 -0.13 34.56 -15.51
CA GLU A 107 0.76 35.52 -14.87
C GLU A 107 1.70 34.80 -13.91
N ASN A 108 2.90 35.37 -13.78
CA ASN A 108 3.93 35.06 -12.81
C ASN A 108 3.41 35.13 -11.36
N ASP A 109 2.42 34.34 -11.01
CA ASP A 109 1.96 34.11 -9.65
C ASP A 109 2.93 33.12 -8.99
N ILE A 110 4.11 33.66 -8.70
CA ILE A 110 4.88 33.33 -7.50
C ILE A 110 3.96 33.43 -6.24
N GLU A 111 2.78 34.03 -6.35
CA GLU A 111 1.75 34.12 -5.30
C GLU A 111 0.86 32.87 -5.11
N LYS A 112 1.01 31.79 -5.88
CA LYS A 112 0.38 30.49 -5.55
C LYS A 112 1.40 29.38 -5.39
N ILE A 113 2.38 29.60 -4.52
CA ILE A 113 3.19 28.51 -3.97
C ILE A 113 2.47 27.85 -2.78
N ASP A 114 1.21 27.46 -3.00
CA ASP A 114 0.46 26.55 -2.15
C ASP A 114 -0.26 25.57 -3.06
N GLY A 115 0.48 24.51 -3.40
CA GLY A 115 0.00 23.41 -4.23
C GLY A 115 0.25 23.66 -5.72
N ILE A 116 1.20 22.90 -6.29
CA ILE A 116 1.11 22.14 -7.54
C ILE A 116 2.55 21.88 -8.05
N ASN A 117 2.81 20.61 -8.35
CA ASN A 117 3.93 20.14 -9.16
C ASN A 117 3.88 20.70 -10.59
N LYS A 118 4.28 21.94 -10.86
CA LYS A 118 4.53 22.39 -12.24
C LYS A 118 6.02 22.41 -12.54
N CYS A 119 6.58 21.21 -12.76
CA CYS A 119 7.69 21.08 -13.71
C CYS A 119 7.17 20.76 -15.13
N THR A 120 5.85 20.62 -15.31
CA THR A 120 5.17 20.60 -16.60
C THR A 120 5.03 22.03 -17.08
N GLN A 121 5.81 22.41 -18.08
CA GLN A 121 5.57 23.66 -18.81
C GLN A 121 4.48 23.39 -19.85
N LEU A 122 3.22 23.47 -19.43
CA LEU A 122 2.08 23.48 -20.35
C LEU A 122 1.89 24.91 -20.85
N ILE A 123 2.36 25.19 -22.06
CA ILE A 123 2.16 26.49 -22.71
C ILE A 123 0.81 26.45 -23.43
N LYS A 124 -0.05 27.43 -23.15
CA LYS A 124 -1.40 27.54 -23.71
C LYS A 124 -1.47 28.70 -24.68
N TYR A 125 -2.24 28.55 -25.75
CA TYR A 125 -2.46 29.61 -26.72
C TYR A 125 -3.95 29.86 -26.96
N LYS A 126 -4.32 31.15 -26.92
CA LYS A 126 -5.67 31.61 -27.20
C LYS A 126 -5.79 32.10 -28.63
N PHE A 127 -6.86 31.70 -29.30
CA PHE A 127 -7.15 32.07 -30.67
C PHE A 127 -8.22 33.17 -30.64
N GLU A 128 -7.87 34.37 -31.11
CA GLU A 128 -8.76 35.52 -31.16
C GLU A 128 -9.44 35.61 -32.53
N ASN A 129 -10.72 35.97 -32.54
CA ASN A 129 -11.55 36.04 -33.75
C ASN A 129 -11.49 34.75 -34.57
N PHE A 130 -11.62 33.61 -33.88
CA PHE A 130 -11.61 32.29 -34.49
C PHE A 130 -12.86 32.10 -35.37
N GLN A 131 -12.67 31.77 -36.65
CA GLN A 131 -13.74 31.79 -37.66
C GLN A 131 -14.28 30.39 -38.03
N SER A 132 -13.62 29.30 -37.59
CA SER A 132 -14.14 27.96 -37.86
C SER A 132 -15.36 27.69 -36.99
N ASP A 133 -16.44 27.18 -37.58
CA ASP A 133 -17.63 26.80 -36.82
C ASP A 133 -17.32 25.58 -35.95
N ILE A 134 -17.22 25.83 -34.65
CA ILE A 134 -17.06 24.84 -33.58
C ILE A 134 -18.19 24.93 -32.56
N SER A 135 -19.32 25.58 -32.93
CA SER A 135 -20.48 25.79 -32.04
C SER A 135 -21.04 24.48 -31.49
N PHE A 136 -20.95 23.38 -32.25
CA PHE A 136 -21.37 22.05 -31.83
C PHE A 136 -20.49 21.42 -30.74
N LEU A 137 -19.30 21.96 -30.49
CA LEU A 137 -18.44 21.63 -29.33
C LEU A 137 -18.63 22.63 -28.19
N ILE A 138 -18.88 23.90 -28.51
CA ILE A 138 -19.11 24.96 -27.53
C ILE A 138 -20.47 24.73 -26.84
N GLY A 139 -20.45 24.29 -25.58
CA GLY A 139 -21.63 24.16 -24.74
C GLY A 139 -22.22 22.75 -24.64
N SER A 140 -21.63 21.75 -25.32
CA SER A 140 -22.00 20.33 -25.13
C SER A 140 -20.86 19.56 -24.47
N LYS A 141 -20.92 19.48 -23.13
CA LYS A 141 -19.96 18.69 -22.33
C LYS A 141 -19.88 17.24 -22.83
N ASP A 142 -21.03 16.68 -23.20
CA ASP A 142 -21.16 15.31 -23.69
C ASP A 142 -20.41 15.07 -25.00
N ASN A 143 -20.47 16.00 -25.96
CA ASN A 143 -19.74 15.88 -27.23
C ASN A 143 -18.23 15.91 -26.98
N CYS A 144 -17.76 16.82 -26.11
CA CYS A 144 -16.35 16.91 -25.73
C CYS A 144 -15.88 15.63 -25.02
N SER A 145 -16.63 15.12 -24.04
CA SER A 145 -16.30 13.88 -23.34
C SER A 145 -16.31 12.65 -24.26
N ALA A 146 -17.15 12.63 -25.30
CA ALA A 146 -17.12 11.58 -26.31
C ALA A 146 -15.85 11.63 -27.17
N ILE A 147 -15.45 12.83 -27.64
CA ILE A 147 -14.19 13.02 -28.37
C ILE A 147 -12.99 12.64 -27.50
N GLU A 148 -12.97 12.97 -26.21
CA GLU A 148 -11.89 12.60 -25.28
C GLU A 148 -11.81 11.09 -24.99
N GLY A 149 -12.91 10.36 -25.21
CA GLY A 149 -13.02 8.94 -24.90
C GLY A 149 -13.47 8.63 -23.46
N TYR A 150 -14.04 9.61 -22.74
CA TYR A 150 -14.67 9.40 -21.42
C TYR A 150 -16.18 9.10 -21.50
N LYS A 151 -16.80 9.24 -22.68
CA LYS A 151 -18.20 8.89 -22.93
C LYS A 151 -18.34 8.11 -24.24
N ASN A 152 -19.12 7.03 -24.23
CA ASN A 152 -19.43 6.30 -25.47
C ASN A 152 -20.50 7.06 -26.28
N ASN A 153 -20.31 7.13 -27.60
CA ASN A 153 -21.24 7.75 -28.53
C ASN A 153 -21.22 6.98 -29.86
N GLU A 154 -22.39 6.68 -30.43
CA GLU A 154 -22.49 5.90 -31.68
C GLU A 154 -22.08 6.71 -32.93
N VAL A 155 -22.12 8.04 -32.83
CA VAL A 155 -21.84 8.98 -33.94
C VAL A 155 -20.43 9.56 -33.83
N ILE A 156 -19.94 9.79 -32.60
CA ILE A 156 -18.66 10.44 -32.32
C ILE A 156 -17.66 9.40 -31.82
N LYS A 157 -16.62 9.13 -32.61
CA LYS A 157 -15.47 8.32 -32.20
C LYS A 157 -14.51 9.14 -31.35
N SER A 158 -13.84 8.50 -30.40
CA SER A 158 -12.83 9.14 -29.57
C SER A 158 -11.53 9.40 -30.34
N ILE A 159 -10.76 10.37 -29.88
CA ILE A 159 -9.35 10.49 -30.23
C ILE A 159 -8.60 9.21 -29.83
N SER A 160 -7.50 8.95 -30.52
CA SER A 160 -6.59 7.84 -30.24
C SER A 160 -5.25 8.37 -29.71
N PRO A 161 -4.70 7.79 -28.63
CA PRO A 161 -5.38 6.83 -27.75
C PRO A 161 -6.57 7.48 -27.00
N PRO A 162 -7.62 6.72 -26.63
CA PRO A 162 -8.66 7.23 -25.73
C PRO A 162 -8.02 7.73 -24.42
N ALA A 163 -8.57 8.79 -23.84
CA ALA A 163 -8.00 9.46 -22.66
C ALA A 163 -6.58 10.02 -22.86
N PHE A 164 -6.17 10.29 -24.11
CA PHE A 164 -4.94 11.05 -24.40
C PHE A 164 -4.91 12.43 -23.71
N LEU A 165 -6.09 13.03 -23.52
CA LEU A 165 -6.31 14.24 -22.73
C LEU A 165 -7.06 13.89 -21.43
N SER A 166 -6.91 14.73 -20.41
CA SER A 166 -7.67 14.61 -19.16
C SER A 166 -9.16 14.85 -19.40
N GLN A 167 -10.02 14.29 -18.54
CA GLN A 167 -11.46 14.51 -18.60
C GLN A 167 -11.80 16.01 -18.54
N ASP A 168 -12.74 16.45 -19.37
CA ASP A 168 -13.22 17.83 -19.50
C ASP A 168 -12.20 18.83 -20.07
N PHE A 169 -11.02 18.37 -20.49
CA PHE A 169 -9.97 19.24 -21.05
C PHE A 169 -10.46 20.03 -22.26
N PHE A 170 -11.07 19.37 -23.24
CA PHE A 170 -11.63 20.04 -24.42
C PHE A 170 -12.74 21.00 -24.03
N TYR A 171 -13.67 20.54 -23.19
CA TYR A 171 -14.84 21.34 -22.82
C TYR A 171 -14.45 22.67 -22.16
N VAL A 172 -13.51 22.64 -21.21
CA VAL A 172 -13.04 23.85 -20.51
C VAL A 172 -12.30 24.79 -21.46
N ASN A 173 -11.40 24.24 -22.28
CA ASN A 173 -10.49 25.07 -23.06
C ASN A 173 -11.13 25.64 -24.34
N ILE A 174 -12.01 24.88 -24.99
CA ILE A 174 -12.66 25.32 -26.23
C ILE A 174 -13.61 26.50 -25.99
N GLN A 175 -14.25 26.56 -24.82
CA GLN A 175 -15.16 27.66 -24.44
C GLN A 175 -14.47 29.01 -24.36
N VAL A 176 -13.20 29.03 -24.00
CA VAL A 176 -12.38 30.23 -23.89
C VAL A 176 -11.42 30.40 -25.08
N PHE A 177 -11.62 29.61 -26.13
CA PHE A 177 -10.78 29.57 -27.34
C PHE A 177 -9.30 29.32 -27.06
N GLN A 178 -9.00 28.53 -26.02
CA GLN A 178 -7.67 27.96 -25.79
C GLN A 178 -7.55 26.70 -26.63
N LEU A 179 -6.99 26.83 -27.84
CA LEU A 179 -7.06 25.78 -28.86
C LEU A 179 -5.70 25.17 -29.21
N ALA A 180 -4.59 25.67 -28.66
CA ALA A 180 -3.30 25.05 -28.83
C ALA A 180 -2.52 24.93 -27.52
N PHE A 181 -1.90 23.77 -27.33
CA PHE A 181 -1.20 23.39 -26.10
C PHE A 181 0.11 22.72 -26.43
N PHE A 182 1.18 23.16 -25.76
CA PHE A 182 2.52 22.62 -25.89
C PHE A 182 2.94 22.17 -24.51
N GLU A 183 2.86 20.86 -24.27
CA GLU A 183 3.28 20.22 -23.02
C GLU A 183 4.73 19.76 -23.16
N ARG A 184 5.64 20.46 -22.45
CA ARG A 184 7.04 20.07 -22.37
C ARG A 184 7.25 18.94 -21.37
N ARG A 185 8.31 18.16 -21.58
CA ARG A 185 8.74 17.09 -20.69
C ARG A 185 9.01 17.64 -19.30
N ASN A 186 8.59 16.91 -18.28
CA ASN A 186 8.86 17.30 -16.90
C ASN A 186 10.35 17.32 -16.63
N ILE A 187 10.83 18.44 -16.06
CA ILE A 187 12.17 18.49 -15.50
C ILE A 187 12.12 17.84 -14.12
N TYR A 188 12.85 16.75 -13.94
CA TYR A 188 13.00 16.16 -12.63
C TYR A 188 14.18 16.81 -11.91
N SER A 189 13.91 17.38 -10.73
CA SER A 189 14.93 17.96 -9.88
C SER A 189 14.98 17.25 -8.54
N TYR A 190 16.20 16.97 -8.11
CA TYR A 190 16.50 16.43 -6.80
C TYR A 190 17.47 17.37 -6.09
N MET A 191 17.22 17.59 -4.82
CA MET A 191 18.03 18.40 -3.94
C MET A 191 18.15 17.73 -2.59
N ARG A 192 19.34 17.78 -2.00
CA ARG A 192 19.57 17.43 -0.60
C ARG A 192 20.61 18.34 0.05
N ALA A 193 20.50 18.52 1.35
CA ALA A 193 21.52 19.20 2.13
C ALA A 193 22.65 18.27 2.56
N ASP A 194 23.84 18.83 2.74
CA ASP A 194 24.98 18.14 3.32
C ASP A 194 24.86 18.05 4.84
N ARG A 195 24.63 16.82 5.31
CA ARG A 195 24.56 16.47 6.73
C ARG A 195 25.83 16.86 7.49
N ASN A 196 27.00 16.86 6.86
CA ASN A 196 28.25 17.21 7.55
C ASN A 196 28.35 18.71 7.90
N THR A 197 27.54 19.55 7.24
CA THR A 197 27.42 20.98 7.58
C THR A 197 26.37 21.25 8.66
N HIS A 198 25.58 20.24 9.02
CA HIS A 198 24.58 20.30 10.06
C HIS A 198 25.20 19.98 11.43
N LYS A 199 25.87 20.96 12.04
CA LYS A 199 26.44 20.86 13.41
C LYS A 199 25.44 21.33 14.47
N GLY A 200 24.21 20.80 14.45
CA GLY A 200 23.11 21.27 15.31
C GLY A 200 22.52 22.64 14.89
N LYS A 201 22.75 23.03 13.64
CA LYS A 201 22.21 24.22 12.97
C LYS A 201 21.78 23.84 11.57
N GLU A 202 20.96 24.68 10.95
CA GLU A 202 20.53 24.49 9.56
C GLU A 202 21.73 24.35 8.60
N PRO A 203 21.62 23.55 7.52
CA PRO A 203 22.73 23.31 6.61
C PRO A 203 23.04 24.53 5.74
N THR A 204 24.30 24.64 5.32
CA THR A 204 24.76 25.66 4.38
C THR A 204 25.18 25.07 3.03
N ASN A 205 25.48 23.78 2.95
CA ASN A 205 25.85 23.13 1.70
C ASN A 205 24.67 22.28 1.19
N TYR A 206 24.43 22.40 -0.11
CA TYR A 206 23.37 21.71 -0.84
C TYR A 206 23.94 21.11 -2.11
N TYR A 207 23.34 20.02 -2.56
CA TYR A 207 23.72 19.37 -3.80
C TYR A 207 22.57 18.51 -4.30
N GLY A 208 22.65 18.09 -5.55
CA GLY A 208 21.55 17.36 -6.16
C GLY A 208 21.81 17.09 -7.61
N PHE A 209 20.73 16.82 -8.34
CA PHE A 209 20.79 16.69 -9.79
C PHE A 209 19.52 17.22 -10.47
N ILE A 210 19.67 17.61 -11.73
CA ILE A 210 18.57 17.91 -12.65
C ILE A 210 18.63 16.93 -13.82
N GLN A 211 17.58 16.15 -13.97
CA GLN A 211 17.37 15.31 -15.13
C GLN A 211 16.53 16.09 -16.16
N SER A 212 17.20 16.45 -17.25
CA SER A 212 16.66 17.20 -18.39
C SER A 212 17.51 16.94 -19.63
N LYS A 213 17.25 17.64 -20.73
CA LYS A 213 18.20 17.70 -21.85
C LYS A 213 19.47 18.47 -21.47
N LYS A 214 20.58 18.18 -22.17
CA LYS A 214 21.87 18.83 -21.97
C LYS A 214 21.80 20.32 -22.28
N GLU A 215 21.15 20.68 -23.39
CA GLU A 215 20.99 22.06 -23.85
C GLU A 215 20.22 22.92 -22.85
N PHE A 216 19.27 22.31 -22.12
CA PHE A 216 18.56 22.98 -21.03
C PHE A 216 19.54 23.30 -19.89
N ARG A 217 20.31 22.31 -19.42
CA ARG A 217 21.28 22.49 -18.33
C ARG A 217 22.38 23.49 -18.67
N GLU A 218 22.78 23.60 -19.93
CA GLU A 218 23.76 24.57 -20.40
C GLU A 218 23.26 26.02 -20.35
N LYS A 219 21.94 26.23 -20.38
CA LYS A 219 21.30 27.54 -20.42
C LYS A 219 20.76 28.00 -19.06
N ILE A 220 20.72 27.12 -18.07
CA ILE A 220 20.16 27.45 -16.75
C ILE A 220 21.20 27.35 -15.63
N GLN A 221 20.99 28.15 -14.60
CA GLN A 221 21.64 28.03 -13.30
C GLN A 221 20.60 27.79 -12.21
N LEU A 222 21.06 27.28 -11.09
CA LEU A 222 20.25 27.08 -9.90
C LEU A 222 20.41 28.23 -8.93
N GLU A 223 19.32 28.55 -8.25
CA GLU A 223 19.26 29.56 -7.21
C GLU A 223 18.48 29.03 -6.02
N ILE A 224 19.01 29.23 -4.81
CA ILE A 224 18.26 29.03 -3.57
C ILE A 224 18.02 30.39 -2.94
N MET A 225 16.75 30.71 -2.69
CA MET A 225 16.31 31.92 -2.01
C MET A 225 15.74 31.58 -0.62
N ASN A 226 15.65 32.60 0.24
CA ASN A 226 14.88 32.48 1.48
C ASN A 226 13.40 32.17 1.18
N PHE A 227 12.68 31.68 2.18
CA PHE A 227 11.31 31.18 2.02
C PHE A 227 10.34 32.24 1.44
N ASP A 228 10.54 33.51 1.81
CA ASP A 228 9.72 34.63 1.37
C ASP A 228 10.11 35.16 -0.03
N GLY A 229 11.18 34.66 -0.64
CA GLY A 229 11.64 35.07 -1.98
C GLY A 229 12.35 36.44 -2.03
N ASN A 230 12.61 37.05 -0.88
CA ASN A 230 13.19 38.40 -0.80
C ASN A 230 14.72 38.43 -0.92
N SER A 231 15.42 37.30 -0.78
CA SER A 231 16.88 37.27 -0.76
C SER A 231 17.45 36.00 -1.36
N SER A 232 18.33 36.16 -2.34
CA SER A 232 19.15 35.09 -2.91
C SER A 232 20.24 34.66 -1.93
N LEU A 233 20.28 33.37 -1.61
CA LEU A 233 21.20 32.80 -0.63
C LEU A 233 22.32 31.99 -1.28
N GLY A 234 22.15 31.57 -2.53
CA GLY A 234 23.20 30.91 -3.28
C GLY A 234 22.79 30.68 -4.73
N THR A 235 23.78 30.68 -5.61
CA THR A 235 23.61 30.33 -7.01
C THR A 235 24.70 29.35 -7.45
N THR A 236 24.40 28.46 -8.38
CA THR A 236 25.38 27.51 -8.92
C THR A 236 25.01 27.06 -10.33
N LYS A 237 26.00 26.67 -11.11
CA LYS A 237 25.77 26.03 -12.41
C LYS A 237 25.54 24.54 -12.24
N ILE A 238 24.80 23.97 -13.19
CA ILE A 238 24.58 22.54 -13.28
C ILE A 238 25.64 21.94 -14.22
N ASP A 239 26.21 20.80 -13.88
CA ASP A 239 27.02 20.01 -14.81
C ASP A 239 26.13 19.59 -16.00
N SER A 240 26.48 20.06 -17.20
CA SER A 240 25.68 19.84 -18.40
C SER A 240 25.67 18.36 -18.84
N GLU A 241 26.69 17.58 -18.50
CA GLU A 241 26.76 16.16 -18.83
C GLU A 241 25.98 15.33 -17.82
N THR A 242 26.28 15.50 -16.53
CA THR A 242 25.76 14.61 -15.47
C THR A 242 24.47 15.10 -14.84
N GLY A 243 24.13 16.38 -15.01
CA GLY A 243 23.03 17.03 -14.31
C GLY A 243 23.30 17.32 -12.84
N GLN A 244 24.46 16.96 -12.31
CA GLN A 244 24.81 17.15 -10.91
C GLN A 244 25.15 18.62 -10.61
N TRP A 245 24.92 19.03 -9.38
CA TRP A 245 25.27 20.36 -8.92
C TRP A 245 25.57 20.37 -7.42
N GLN A 246 26.36 21.35 -6.99
CA GLN A 246 26.66 21.62 -5.60
C GLN A 246 26.65 23.15 -5.37
N MET A 247 26.12 23.57 -4.22
CA MET A 247 25.95 24.97 -3.85
C MET A 247 26.28 25.15 -2.38
N LYS A 248 26.95 26.25 -2.05
CA LYS A 248 27.12 26.73 -0.68
C LYS A 248 26.33 28.01 -0.50
N LEU A 249 25.45 28.04 0.48
CA LEU A 249 24.63 29.19 0.82
C LEU A 249 25.41 30.20 1.66
N SER A 250 25.04 31.47 1.52
CA SER A 250 25.55 32.59 2.32
C SER A 250 25.12 32.52 3.78
N GLN A 251 23.99 31.87 4.06
CA GLN A 251 23.49 31.63 5.41
C GLN A 251 22.84 30.24 5.53
N PRO A 252 22.81 29.65 6.74
CA PRO A 252 22.07 28.44 7.05
C PRO A 252 20.60 28.54 6.62
N LEU A 253 20.05 27.48 6.04
CA LEU A 253 18.65 27.44 5.64
C LEU A 253 18.07 26.04 5.81
N SER A 254 16.87 25.92 6.37
CA SER A 254 16.09 24.67 6.41
C SER A 254 14.84 24.70 5.54
N LYS A 255 14.37 25.90 5.18
CA LYS A 255 13.21 26.11 4.31
C LYS A 255 13.48 27.28 3.37
N GLY A 256 13.12 27.14 2.11
CA GLY A 256 13.47 28.13 1.10
C GLY A 256 12.73 27.93 -0.20
N GLN A 257 13.20 28.60 -1.24
CA GLN A 257 12.76 28.38 -2.61
C GLN A 257 13.93 27.85 -3.43
N PHE A 258 13.73 26.72 -4.10
CA PHE A 258 14.69 26.15 -5.06
C PHE A 258 14.23 26.50 -6.47
N LEU A 259 15.01 27.33 -7.16
CA LEU A 259 14.65 27.95 -8.42
C LEU A 259 15.69 27.61 -9.51
N THR A 260 15.23 27.55 -10.75
CA THR A 260 16.08 27.55 -11.95
C THR A 260 15.96 28.93 -12.59
N LYS A 261 17.08 29.48 -13.06
CA LYS A 261 17.17 30.80 -13.66
C LYS A 261 17.91 30.70 -14.99
N ASP A 262 17.43 31.39 -16.02
CA ASP A 262 18.15 31.47 -17.30
C ASP A 262 19.49 32.21 -17.07
N LEU A 263 20.58 31.71 -17.64
CA LEU A 263 21.90 32.36 -17.58
C LEU A 263 21.91 33.72 -18.30
N ASN A 264 21.05 33.88 -19.31
CA ASN A 264 20.96 35.10 -20.12
C ASN A 264 19.79 36.01 -19.70
N GLY A 265 18.96 35.58 -18.75
CA GLY A 265 17.77 36.28 -18.29
C GLY A 265 17.81 36.64 -16.80
N LEU A 266 16.94 37.58 -16.40
CA LEU A 266 16.69 37.87 -14.98
C LEU A 266 15.56 37.00 -14.41
N GLU A 267 14.82 36.28 -15.26
CA GLU A 267 13.60 35.57 -14.91
C GLU A 267 13.85 34.13 -14.44
N HIS A 268 13.07 33.68 -13.45
CA HIS A 268 13.05 32.29 -12.99
C HIS A 268 12.21 31.43 -13.95
N VAL A 269 12.76 30.29 -14.34
CA VAL A 269 12.16 29.38 -15.34
C VAL A 269 11.22 28.37 -14.68
N CYS A 270 11.59 27.85 -13.50
CA CYS A 270 10.75 27.01 -12.65
C CYS A 270 11.32 26.93 -11.24
N GLY A 271 10.50 26.54 -10.26
CA GLY A 271 10.98 26.34 -8.90
C GLY A 271 9.93 25.85 -7.92
N LYS A 272 10.36 25.53 -6.70
CA LYS A 272 9.49 25.02 -5.62
C LYS A 272 9.95 25.56 -4.27
N LYS A 273 8.98 25.88 -3.40
CA LYS A 273 9.25 25.98 -1.97
C LYS A 273 9.67 24.60 -1.45
N PHE A 274 10.66 24.58 -0.58
CA PHE A 274 11.11 23.37 0.08
C PHE A 274 11.16 23.57 1.59
N TYR A 275 11.01 22.44 2.28
CA TYR A 275 11.30 22.28 3.69
C TYR A 275 12.19 21.06 3.80
N LEU A 276 13.36 21.22 4.39
CA LEU A 276 14.22 20.12 4.73
C LEU A 276 13.66 19.44 5.98
N ILE A 277 13.49 18.13 5.86
CA ILE A 277 13.31 17.28 7.02
C ILE A 277 14.70 17.13 7.64
N MET A 278 15.01 18.00 8.60
CA MET A 278 16.21 17.93 9.44
C MET A 278 15.93 17.06 10.65
N ASP A 279 16.93 16.30 11.11
CA ASP A 279 16.85 15.49 12.33
C ASP A 279 15.51 14.76 12.50
N PHE A 280 15.20 13.89 11.53
CA PHE A 280 14.04 13.00 11.65
C PHE A 280 14.29 12.03 12.81
N HIS A 281 13.86 12.42 14.00
CA HIS A 281 13.76 11.54 15.15
C HIS A 281 12.57 10.61 14.91
N ILE A 282 12.88 9.45 14.36
CA ILE A 282 11.92 8.35 14.42
C ILE A 282 11.93 7.85 15.85
N ASP A 283 10.98 8.31 16.65
CA ASP A 283 10.54 7.55 17.81
C ASP A 283 9.79 6.32 17.29
N LEU A 284 10.58 5.38 16.76
CA LEU A 284 10.16 4.03 16.46
C LEU A 284 9.92 3.33 17.80
N LYS A 285 8.74 3.54 18.37
CA LYS A 285 8.12 2.51 19.19
C LYS A 285 7.73 1.36 18.26
N VAL A 286 8.73 0.57 17.84
CA VAL A 286 8.47 -0.75 17.27
C VAL A 286 7.82 -1.58 18.37
N VAL A 287 6.50 -1.63 18.35
CA VAL A 287 5.76 -2.68 19.06
C VAL A 287 4.92 -3.47 18.06
N ASN A 288 5.48 -3.79 16.89
CA ASN A 288 5.06 -4.99 16.16
C ASN A 288 6.03 -6.10 16.52
N ARG A 289 5.89 -6.50 17.76
CA ARG A 289 6.57 -7.63 18.33
C ARG A 289 5.84 -8.84 17.69
N THR A 290 6.47 -9.53 16.75
CA THR A 290 5.88 -10.71 16.11
C THR A 290 6.33 -11.97 16.85
N VAL A 291 5.43 -12.95 16.98
CA VAL A 291 5.78 -14.26 17.54
C VAL A 291 5.50 -15.31 16.48
N LYS A 292 6.48 -16.18 16.25
CA LYS A 292 6.32 -17.38 15.46
C LYS A 292 5.78 -18.48 16.36
N ASP A 293 4.64 -19.05 16.01
CA ASP A 293 4.04 -20.14 16.79
C ASP A 293 4.76 -21.48 16.56
N LEU A 294 4.33 -22.53 17.26
CA LEU A 294 4.98 -23.84 17.19
C LEU A 294 4.88 -24.50 15.80
N TYR A 295 3.94 -24.07 14.96
CA TYR A 295 3.83 -24.51 13.57
C TYR A 295 4.49 -23.57 12.55
N GLY A 296 5.09 -22.49 13.04
CA GLY A 296 5.83 -21.54 12.23
C GLY A 296 5.01 -20.38 11.66
N ASP A 297 3.73 -20.25 12.04
CA ASP A 297 2.89 -19.14 11.61
C ASP A 297 3.31 -17.86 12.38
N VAL A 298 3.38 -16.71 11.69
CA VAL A 298 3.84 -15.43 12.27
C VAL A 298 2.64 -14.58 12.72
N HIS A 299 2.62 -14.17 13.98
CA HIS A 299 1.50 -13.46 14.60
C HIS A 299 1.93 -12.10 15.15
N ASN A 300 1.09 -11.08 14.99
CA ASN A 300 1.30 -9.75 15.56
C ASN A 300 0.83 -9.69 17.02
N LEU A 301 1.67 -9.22 17.94
CA LEU A 301 1.33 -9.07 19.37
C LEU A 301 0.26 -7.99 19.64
N THR A 302 -0.07 -7.14 18.67
CA THR A 302 -0.95 -5.97 18.81
C THR A 302 -2.33 -6.12 18.13
N GLY A 303 -2.67 -7.31 17.62
CA GLY A 303 -3.96 -7.54 16.97
C GLY A 303 -5.14 -7.53 17.96
N LYS A 304 -6.22 -6.80 17.63
CA LYS A 304 -7.53 -6.99 18.29
C LYS A 304 -8.03 -8.39 17.95
N PHE A 305 -8.32 -9.20 18.97
CA PHE A 305 -8.90 -10.52 18.76
C PHE A 305 -10.34 -10.41 18.27
N GLU A 306 -10.68 -11.22 17.27
CA GLU A 306 -12.08 -11.54 17.02
C GLU A 306 -12.61 -12.31 18.23
N GLN A 307 -13.50 -11.69 19.00
CA GLN A 307 -14.24 -12.41 20.03
C GLN A 307 -15.08 -13.48 19.34
N VAL A 308 -14.81 -14.74 19.66
CA VAL A 308 -15.66 -15.85 19.21
C VAL A 308 -17.02 -15.68 19.89
N PRO A 309 -18.13 -15.71 19.12
CA PRO A 309 -19.46 -15.63 19.70
C PRO A 309 -19.64 -16.71 20.77
N LEU A 310 -19.87 -16.28 22.01
CA LEU A 310 -20.19 -17.17 23.11
C LEU A 310 -21.45 -17.97 22.76
N GLY A 311 -21.37 -19.30 22.78
CA GLY A 311 -22.55 -20.16 22.76
C GLY A 311 -22.78 -21.03 21.53
N ASN A 312 -21.84 -21.08 20.58
CA ASN A 312 -21.87 -22.03 19.46
C ASN A 312 -21.09 -23.30 19.78
N MET A 313 -21.61 -24.44 19.33
CA MET A 313 -20.90 -25.72 19.35
C MET A 313 -19.76 -25.68 18.33
N LEU A 314 -18.59 -26.18 18.71
CA LEU A 314 -17.44 -26.31 17.84
C LEU A 314 -17.18 -27.80 17.59
N GLU A 315 -17.02 -28.16 16.33
CA GLU A 315 -16.64 -29.50 15.90
C GLU A 315 -15.36 -29.43 15.08
N TRP A 316 -14.53 -30.43 15.27
CA TRP A 316 -13.36 -30.70 14.45
C TRP A 316 -13.37 -32.17 14.10
N SER A 317 -13.10 -32.49 12.84
CA SER A 317 -12.79 -33.84 12.42
C SER A 317 -11.54 -33.81 11.53
N LYS A 318 -10.64 -34.75 11.80
CA LYS A 318 -9.40 -34.96 11.07
C LYS A 318 -9.68 -35.28 9.59
N ASP A 319 -10.82 -35.90 9.29
CA ASP A 319 -11.17 -36.37 7.95
C ASP A 319 -11.45 -35.24 6.96
N TYR A 320 -11.70 -34.01 7.45
CA TYR A 320 -11.93 -32.85 6.61
C TYR A 320 -10.65 -32.14 6.15
N SER A 321 -9.49 -32.52 6.69
CA SER A 321 -8.22 -31.86 6.40
C SER A 321 -7.39 -32.64 5.37
N ILE A 322 -6.78 -31.94 4.41
CA ILE A 322 -6.02 -32.55 3.30
C ILE A 322 -4.73 -33.27 3.80
N THR A 323 -4.17 -32.83 4.93
CA THR A 323 -2.96 -33.42 5.52
C THR A 323 -3.05 -33.44 7.04
N ASP A 324 -2.28 -34.34 7.67
CA ASP A 324 -2.12 -34.42 9.13
C ASP A 324 -1.70 -33.07 9.74
N ASN A 325 -0.75 -32.36 9.12
CA ASN A 325 -0.27 -31.06 9.61
C ASN A 325 -1.38 -29.99 9.55
N LEU A 326 -2.16 -29.95 8.46
CA LEU A 326 -3.31 -29.06 8.38
C LEU A 326 -4.37 -29.38 9.44
N ALA A 327 -4.65 -30.66 9.68
CA ALA A 327 -5.57 -31.11 10.71
C ALA A 327 -5.11 -30.66 12.12
N GLU A 328 -3.82 -30.82 12.40
CA GLU A 328 -3.17 -30.41 13.64
C GLU A 328 -3.24 -28.88 13.87
N LYS A 329 -3.01 -28.10 12.81
CA LYS A 329 -3.16 -26.63 12.81
C LYS A 329 -4.60 -26.20 13.05
N GLU A 330 -5.55 -26.83 12.38
CA GLU A 330 -6.99 -26.54 12.55
C GLU A 330 -7.46 -26.85 13.96
N LEU A 331 -7.07 -28.01 14.50
CA LEU A 331 -7.32 -28.36 15.90
C LEU A 331 -6.76 -27.29 16.83
N SER A 332 -5.50 -26.88 16.63
CA SER A 332 -4.87 -25.83 17.45
C SER A 332 -5.64 -24.51 17.42
N ARG A 333 -6.15 -24.09 16.26
CA ARG A 333 -6.97 -22.87 16.12
C ARG A 333 -8.32 -23.00 16.82
N ILE A 334 -8.96 -24.17 16.77
CA ILE A 334 -10.22 -24.41 17.48
C ILE A 334 -10.01 -24.38 19.00
N LEU A 335 -8.94 -25.02 19.48
CA LEU A 335 -8.59 -25.00 20.90
C LEU A 335 -8.24 -23.59 21.39
N GLU A 336 -7.50 -22.80 20.60
CA GLU A 336 -7.17 -21.40 20.91
C GLU A 336 -8.44 -20.56 21.05
N LYS A 337 -9.40 -20.71 20.13
CA LYS A 337 -10.70 -20.04 20.19
C LYS A 337 -11.43 -20.33 21.49
N VAL A 338 -11.45 -21.61 21.91
CA VAL A 338 -12.09 -22.03 23.16
C VAL A 338 -11.36 -21.45 24.37
N ILE A 339 -10.04 -21.63 24.44
CA ILE A 339 -9.22 -21.16 25.57
C ILE A 339 -9.32 -19.65 25.72
N SER A 340 -9.20 -18.89 24.63
CA SER A 340 -9.31 -17.43 24.67
C SER A 340 -10.70 -16.96 25.10
N SER A 341 -11.76 -17.72 24.82
CA SER A 341 -13.11 -17.38 25.29
C SER A 341 -13.32 -17.60 26.79
N LEU A 342 -12.54 -18.48 27.42
CA LEU A 342 -12.66 -18.78 28.85
C LEU A 342 -12.05 -17.70 29.76
N GLY A 343 -11.29 -16.74 29.20
CA GLY A 343 -10.72 -15.62 29.94
C GLY A 343 -9.29 -15.86 30.44
N LYS A 344 -8.89 -15.09 31.48
CA LYS A 344 -7.49 -15.04 31.94
C LYS A 344 -7.08 -16.28 32.74
N GLU A 345 -8.02 -16.88 33.46
CA GLU A 345 -7.81 -18.06 34.28
C GLU A 345 -8.73 -19.17 33.81
N ILE A 346 -8.16 -20.33 33.50
CA ILE A 346 -8.93 -21.49 33.04
C ILE A 346 -8.72 -22.68 33.96
N THR A 347 -9.76 -23.50 34.07
CA THR A 347 -9.75 -24.79 34.75
C THR A 347 -10.12 -25.88 33.76
N ILE A 348 -9.20 -26.81 33.53
CA ILE A 348 -9.38 -27.98 32.68
C ILE A 348 -9.63 -29.18 33.59
N CYS A 349 -10.83 -29.74 33.53
CA CYS A 349 -11.19 -30.99 34.20
C CYS A 349 -11.12 -32.14 33.20
N ASP A 350 -10.17 -33.06 33.42
CA ASP A 350 -10.02 -34.28 32.62
C ASP A 350 -9.56 -35.44 33.52
N PRO A 351 -10.27 -36.59 33.54
CA PRO A 351 -9.87 -37.73 34.37
C PRO A 351 -8.43 -38.21 34.13
N TYR A 352 -7.87 -37.98 32.94
CA TYR A 352 -6.53 -38.40 32.55
C TYR A 352 -5.52 -37.25 32.49
N PHE A 353 -5.83 -36.09 33.11
CA PHE A 353 -5.04 -34.87 32.98
C PHE A 353 -4.87 -34.46 31.50
N LEU A 354 -3.71 -33.93 31.11
CA LEU A 354 -3.34 -33.69 29.71
C LEU A 354 -2.69 -34.92 29.04
N GLY A 355 -2.65 -36.08 29.72
CA GLY A 355 -2.05 -37.32 29.23
C GLY A 355 -0.69 -37.68 29.82
N ASP A 356 -0.08 -38.73 29.25
CA ASP A 356 1.24 -39.23 29.64
C ASP A 356 2.34 -38.50 28.84
N LEU A 357 3.28 -37.86 29.55
CA LEU A 357 4.41 -37.16 28.96
C LEU A 357 5.64 -38.08 28.98
N LYS A 358 6.19 -38.37 27.80
CA LYS A 358 7.40 -39.19 27.69
C LYS A 358 8.64 -38.31 27.70
N VAL A 359 9.66 -38.74 28.42
CA VAL A 359 11.00 -38.15 28.36
C VAL A 359 11.93 -39.18 27.73
N GLU A 360 12.52 -38.84 26.59
CA GLU A 360 13.52 -39.65 25.89
C GLU A 360 14.80 -38.80 25.81
N ASN A 361 15.96 -39.36 26.20
CA ASN A 361 17.26 -38.64 26.18
C ASN A 361 17.25 -37.27 26.89
N ASN A 362 16.55 -37.18 28.02
CA ASN A 362 16.34 -35.92 28.74
C ASN A 362 15.65 -34.81 27.92
N THR A 363 14.88 -35.18 26.89
CA THR A 363 14.02 -34.29 26.09
C THR A 363 12.56 -34.74 26.18
N LEU A 364 11.64 -33.78 26.30
CA LEU A 364 10.21 -34.07 26.31
C LEU A 364 9.75 -34.44 24.91
N ARG A 365 9.10 -35.60 24.77
CA ARG A 365 8.47 -36.03 23.53
C ARG A 365 6.97 -35.76 23.62
N LEU A 366 6.53 -34.73 22.90
CA LEU A 366 5.12 -34.33 22.88
C LEU A 366 4.35 -35.17 21.86
N SER A 367 3.15 -35.62 22.24
CA SER A 367 2.17 -36.12 21.26
C SER A 367 1.69 -34.96 20.38
N LYS A 368 1.25 -35.27 19.17
CA LYS A 368 0.68 -34.28 18.24
C LYS A 368 -0.49 -33.53 18.88
N ASP A 369 -1.33 -34.22 19.67
CA ASP A 369 -2.47 -33.60 20.34
C ASP A 369 -2.04 -32.56 21.37
N LEU A 370 -1.06 -32.93 22.18
CA LEU A 370 -0.52 -32.04 23.20
C LEU A 370 0.22 -30.86 22.56
N PHE A 371 0.88 -31.07 21.43
CA PHE A 371 1.51 -30.00 20.66
C PHE A 371 0.48 -28.99 20.15
N SER A 372 -0.64 -29.44 19.56
CA SER A 372 -1.76 -28.56 19.16
C SER A 372 -2.35 -27.79 20.35
N PHE A 373 -2.53 -28.45 21.50
CA PHE A 373 -3.02 -27.83 22.72
C PHE A 373 -2.04 -26.78 23.29
N LEU A 374 -0.75 -27.10 23.36
CA LEU A 374 0.26 -26.15 23.86
C LEU A 374 0.43 -24.95 22.93
N ASN A 375 0.35 -25.15 21.62
CA ASN A 375 0.35 -24.04 20.67
C ASN A 375 -0.87 -23.14 20.89
N ALA A 376 -2.04 -23.71 21.17
CA ALA A 376 -3.23 -22.94 21.51
C ALA A 376 -3.06 -22.15 22.81
N VAL A 377 -2.52 -22.78 23.86
CA VAL A 377 -2.19 -22.12 25.14
C VAL A 377 -1.21 -20.96 24.94
N LEU A 378 -0.11 -21.19 24.21
CA LEU A 378 0.88 -20.16 23.90
C LEU A 378 0.22 -18.97 23.21
N ARG A 379 -0.57 -19.21 22.17
CA ARG A 379 -1.27 -18.16 21.44
C ARG A 379 -2.26 -17.42 22.34
N SER A 380 -3.09 -18.12 23.11
CA SER A 380 -4.02 -17.49 24.06
C SER A 380 -3.34 -16.70 25.18
N SER A 381 -2.12 -17.06 25.60
CA SER A 381 -1.36 -16.27 26.59
C SER A 381 -0.69 -15.04 25.98
N ILE A 382 -0.25 -15.18 24.74
CA ILE A 382 0.33 -14.11 23.96
C ILE A 382 -0.71 -13.02 23.70
N THR A 383 -1.91 -13.40 23.25
CA THR A 383 -2.92 -12.47 22.70
C THR A 383 -4.15 -12.30 23.59
N GLY A 384 -4.57 -13.34 24.31
CA GLY A 384 -5.80 -13.40 25.11
C GLY A 384 -5.62 -13.14 26.61
N ASN A 385 -4.40 -12.79 27.05
CA ASN A 385 -4.05 -12.56 28.47
C ASN A 385 -4.29 -13.77 29.39
N LEU A 386 -4.27 -15.00 28.86
CA LEU A 386 -4.25 -16.21 29.69
C LEU A 386 -3.00 -16.20 30.58
N ASN A 387 -3.21 -16.19 31.90
CA ASN A 387 -2.14 -16.12 32.90
C ASN A 387 -2.13 -17.34 33.84
N LYS A 388 -3.20 -18.14 33.88
CA LYS A 388 -3.30 -19.29 34.77
C LYS A 388 -4.09 -20.45 34.19
N ILE A 389 -3.57 -21.66 34.39
CA ILE A 389 -4.21 -22.92 34.02
C ILE A 389 -4.24 -23.84 35.24
N ASN A 390 -5.43 -24.25 35.65
CA ASN A 390 -5.64 -25.30 36.63
C ASN A 390 -5.98 -26.60 35.89
N VAL A 391 -5.23 -27.68 36.11
CA VAL A 391 -5.53 -28.99 35.53
C VAL A 391 -6.00 -29.92 36.65
N LEU A 392 -7.28 -30.29 36.64
CA LEU A 392 -7.90 -31.18 37.62
C LEU A 392 -8.09 -32.56 37.01
N GLY A 393 -7.45 -33.57 37.60
CA GLY A 393 -7.60 -34.97 37.19
C GLY A 393 -7.77 -35.94 38.35
N TYR A 394 -7.97 -37.22 38.03
CA TYR A 394 -8.24 -38.26 39.02
C TYR A 394 -7.22 -39.39 38.92
N TRP A 395 -6.21 -39.34 39.80
CA TRP A 395 -5.04 -40.23 39.72
C TRP A 395 -5.38 -41.71 39.67
N GLN A 396 -6.33 -42.18 40.48
CA GLN A 396 -6.69 -43.60 40.53
C GLN A 396 -7.21 -44.13 39.17
N LYS A 397 -7.82 -43.27 38.36
CA LYS A 397 -8.25 -43.61 37.00
C LYS A 397 -7.13 -43.38 35.98
N ALA A 398 -6.33 -42.33 36.19
CA ALA A 398 -5.21 -41.99 35.32
C ALA A 398 -4.09 -43.05 35.36
N SER A 399 -3.78 -43.62 36.52
CA SER A 399 -2.72 -44.61 36.72
C SER A 399 -2.93 -45.91 35.93
N ASN A 400 -4.15 -46.19 35.49
CA ASN A 400 -4.45 -47.34 34.63
C ASN A 400 -4.09 -47.11 33.16
N ARG A 401 -3.80 -45.86 32.78
CA ARG A 401 -3.49 -45.46 31.39
C ARG A 401 -2.15 -44.76 31.22
N ILE A 402 -1.73 -44.00 32.23
CA ILE A 402 -0.45 -43.29 32.28
C ILE A 402 0.61 -44.29 32.76
N LYS A 403 1.70 -44.45 32.00
CA LYS A 403 2.75 -45.41 32.32
C LYS A 403 3.71 -44.92 33.39
N SER A 404 3.84 -43.59 33.52
CA SER A 404 4.67 -42.95 34.54
C SER A 404 4.00 -42.99 35.92
N ASP A 405 4.80 -43.03 36.98
CA ASP A 405 4.27 -42.86 38.34
C ASP A 405 3.86 -41.40 38.60
N LYS A 406 3.21 -41.16 39.75
CA LYS A 406 2.66 -39.83 40.08
C LYS A 406 3.74 -38.75 40.15
N ILE A 407 4.89 -39.07 40.74
CA ILE A 407 5.99 -38.13 40.94
C ILE A 407 6.63 -37.79 39.60
N GLN A 408 6.87 -38.82 38.78
CA GLN A 408 7.37 -38.67 37.43
C GLN A 408 6.43 -37.84 36.55
N LEU A 409 5.11 -38.06 36.64
CA LEU A 409 4.12 -37.24 35.93
C LEU A 409 4.25 -35.76 36.33
N ILE A 410 4.27 -35.47 37.64
CA ILE A 410 4.42 -34.09 38.14
C ILE A 410 5.71 -33.44 37.61
N ASN A 411 6.83 -34.16 37.66
CA ASN A 411 8.11 -33.65 37.19
C ASN A 411 8.13 -33.41 35.68
N ASN A 412 7.52 -34.28 34.88
CA ASN A 412 7.42 -34.09 33.43
C ASN A 412 6.55 -32.87 33.10
N TYR A 413 5.46 -32.66 33.84
CA TYR A 413 4.61 -31.47 33.71
C TYR A 413 5.32 -30.19 34.12
N LYS A 414 6.09 -30.22 35.22
CA LYS A 414 6.95 -29.10 35.63
C LYS A 414 7.91 -28.71 34.52
N LYS A 415 8.63 -29.69 33.97
CA LYS A 415 9.58 -29.47 32.87
C LYS A 415 8.87 -28.87 31.64
N LEU A 416 7.70 -29.41 31.28
CA LEU A 416 6.93 -28.93 30.13
C LEU A 416 6.53 -27.45 30.28
N PHE A 417 5.92 -27.09 31.41
CA PHE A 417 5.45 -25.72 31.61
C PHE A 417 6.58 -24.75 31.98
N GLN A 418 7.72 -25.26 32.44
CA GLN A 418 8.96 -24.49 32.51
C GLN A 418 9.43 -24.12 31.10
N GLU A 419 9.53 -25.07 30.17
CA GLU A 419 9.91 -24.79 28.76
C GLU A 419 8.93 -23.80 28.09
N VAL A 420 7.63 -23.92 28.35
CA VAL A 420 6.61 -22.96 27.88
C VAL A 420 6.88 -21.56 28.45
N ASN A 421 7.13 -21.46 29.76
CA ASN A 421 7.39 -20.18 30.42
C ASN A 421 8.73 -19.56 30.01
N ASP A 422 9.77 -20.36 29.79
CA ASP A 422 11.06 -19.87 29.28
C ASP A 422 10.88 -19.21 27.91
N ASN A 423 10.04 -19.78 27.04
CA ASN A 423 9.69 -19.18 25.76
C ASN A 423 8.85 -17.90 25.89
N LEU A 424 7.86 -17.88 26.80
CA LEU A 424 7.03 -16.68 27.05
C LEU A 424 7.77 -15.55 27.77
N SER A 425 8.80 -15.87 28.56
CA SER A 425 9.61 -14.88 29.29
C SER A 425 10.29 -13.89 28.33
N ARG A 426 10.65 -14.34 27.12
CA ARG A 426 11.22 -13.50 26.05
C ARG A 426 10.34 -12.33 25.63
N ILE A 427 9.03 -12.42 25.91
CA ILE A 427 8.05 -11.36 25.62
C ILE A 427 7.42 -10.79 26.90
N ASN A 428 8.04 -11.00 28.08
CA ASN A 428 7.56 -10.57 29.40
C ASN A 428 6.16 -11.15 29.74
N LYS A 429 5.89 -12.40 29.37
CA LYS A 429 4.68 -13.13 29.73
C LYS A 429 5.05 -14.37 30.56
N LYS A 430 4.14 -14.80 31.43
CA LYS A 430 4.26 -16.03 32.23
C LYS A 430 2.86 -16.62 32.44
N ILE A 431 2.77 -17.94 32.47
CA ILE A 431 1.58 -18.70 32.83
C ILE A 431 1.86 -19.48 34.10
N ASN A 432 1.00 -19.33 35.09
CA ASN A 432 1.01 -20.17 36.27
C ASN A 432 0.20 -21.43 36.01
N VAL A 433 0.75 -22.59 36.32
CA VAL A 433 0.05 -23.86 36.11
C VAL A 433 0.01 -24.65 37.41
N ASP A 434 -1.20 -25.06 37.78
CA ASP A 434 -1.47 -25.82 38.99
C ASP A 434 -2.09 -27.17 38.61
N LEU A 435 -1.57 -28.25 39.19
CA LEU A 435 -2.10 -29.60 39.03
C LEU A 435 -2.90 -29.99 40.27
N TYR A 436 -4.16 -30.38 40.07
CA TYR A 436 -5.06 -30.78 41.14
C TYR A 436 -5.39 -32.27 41.01
N PHE A 437 -5.10 -33.01 42.09
CA PHE A 437 -5.41 -34.43 42.19
C PHE A 437 -6.71 -34.61 42.97
N SER A 438 -7.79 -34.88 42.25
CA SER A 438 -9.10 -35.09 42.87
C SER A 438 -9.12 -36.36 43.73
N LYS A 439 -9.77 -36.25 44.88
CA LYS A 439 -10.11 -37.40 45.73
C LYS A 439 -11.39 -38.10 45.29
N LEU A 440 -12.22 -37.43 44.49
CA LEU A 440 -13.51 -37.93 44.02
C LEU A 440 -13.41 -38.39 42.56
N PRO A 441 -14.19 -39.39 42.15
CA PRO A 441 -14.22 -39.83 40.76
C PRO A 441 -14.62 -38.72 39.79
N ILE A 442 -13.88 -38.64 38.68
CA ILE A 442 -14.15 -37.75 37.56
C ILE A 442 -14.39 -38.63 36.31
N HIS A 443 -15.49 -38.37 35.61
CA HIS A 443 -15.87 -39.09 34.40
C HIS A 443 -16.01 -38.15 33.21
N ASP A 444 -16.53 -36.97 33.48
CA ASP A 444 -16.78 -35.93 32.49
C ASP A 444 -15.54 -35.08 32.24
N ARG A 445 -15.57 -34.34 31.12
CA ARG A 445 -14.51 -33.42 30.72
C ARG A 445 -15.10 -32.05 30.52
N TYR A 446 -14.70 -31.11 31.37
CA TYR A 446 -15.22 -29.75 31.33
C TYR A 446 -14.10 -28.75 31.40
N TRP A 447 -14.20 -27.69 30.60
CA TRP A 447 -13.29 -26.56 30.64
C TRP A 447 -14.06 -25.35 31.12
N HIS A 448 -13.55 -24.69 32.15
CA HIS A 448 -14.21 -23.62 32.86
C HIS A 448 -13.31 -22.38 32.92
N GLY A 449 -13.94 -21.21 32.90
CA GLY A 449 -13.26 -19.93 33.07
C GLY A 449 -14.25 -18.79 33.19
N LYS A 450 -13.73 -17.60 33.44
CA LYS A 450 -14.49 -16.37 33.63
C LYS A 450 -13.98 -15.28 32.69
N ALA A 451 -14.83 -14.81 31.78
CA ALA A 451 -14.53 -13.72 30.86
C ALA A 451 -15.56 -12.60 30.99
N GLU A 452 -15.12 -11.35 31.16
CA GLU A 452 -16.00 -10.17 31.31
C GLU A 452 -17.15 -10.39 32.31
N ASP A 453 -16.81 -10.95 33.47
CA ASP A 453 -17.75 -11.31 34.53
C ASP A 453 -18.79 -12.40 34.22
N LYS A 454 -18.67 -13.07 33.08
CA LYS A 454 -19.51 -14.21 32.69
C LYS A 454 -18.76 -15.52 32.93
N GLU A 455 -19.42 -16.43 33.63
CA GLU A 455 -18.97 -17.81 33.81
C GLU A 455 -19.22 -18.61 32.53
N ILE A 456 -18.19 -19.30 32.06
CA ILE A 456 -18.24 -20.07 30.82
C ILE A 456 -17.77 -21.48 31.12
N VAL A 457 -18.57 -22.46 30.71
CA VAL A 457 -18.24 -23.88 30.84
C VAL A 457 -18.46 -24.57 29.50
N TYR A 458 -17.44 -25.25 28.99
CA TYR A 458 -17.54 -26.14 27.85
C TYR A 458 -17.47 -27.61 28.30
N ASN A 459 -18.29 -28.45 27.69
CA ASN A 459 -18.12 -29.91 27.72
C ASN A 459 -17.30 -30.34 26.51
N VAL A 460 -16.29 -31.18 26.71
CA VAL A 460 -15.37 -31.64 25.67
C VAL A 460 -15.50 -33.15 25.50
N SER A 461 -15.79 -33.62 24.29
CA SER A 461 -16.08 -35.04 24.04
C SER A 461 -14.91 -35.98 24.35
N ASN A 462 -13.68 -35.52 24.13
CA ASN A 462 -12.46 -36.33 24.18
C ASN A 462 -11.40 -35.73 25.11
N SER A 463 -10.50 -36.59 25.61
CA SER A 463 -9.34 -36.14 26.37
C SER A 463 -8.30 -35.55 25.43
N ILE A 464 -7.57 -34.52 25.88
CA ILE A 464 -6.56 -33.83 25.06
C ILE A 464 -5.62 -34.83 24.40
N ASN A 465 -5.11 -35.82 25.13
CA ASN A 465 -4.13 -36.79 24.62
C ASN A 465 -4.72 -37.90 23.71
N GLY A 466 -5.93 -37.71 23.18
CA GLY A 466 -6.59 -38.70 22.32
C GLY A 466 -7.46 -38.09 21.22
N ILE A 467 -7.42 -36.77 21.00
CA ILE A 467 -8.28 -36.09 20.02
C ILE A 467 -7.97 -36.55 18.60
N ILE A 468 -6.70 -36.50 18.18
CA ILE A 468 -6.21 -36.88 16.85
C ILE A 468 -6.36 -38.37 16.63
N LYS A 469 -6.12 -39.19 17.67
CA LYS A 469 -6.33 -40.64 17.57
C LYS A 469 -7.80 -41.00 17.34
N ASN A 470 -8.72 -40.29 17.99
CA ASN A 470 -10.15 -40.51 17.81
C ASN A 470 -10.67 -39.89 16.51
N GLY A 471 -9.91 -39.00 15.89
CA GLY A 471 -10.26 -38.37 14.61
C GLY A 471 -11.27 -37.23 14.72
N GLU A 472 -11.85 -36.97 15.90
CA GLU A 472 -12.86 -35.94 16.10
C GLU A 472 -12.82 -35.32 17.51
N VAL A 473 -13.23 -34.06 17.62
CA VAL A 473 -13.56 -33.43 18.91
C VAL A 473 -14.78 -32.53 18.78
N ARG A 474 -15.67 -32.62 19.76
CA ARG A 474 -16.84 -31.77 19.91
C ARG A 474 -16.73 -31.00 21.22
N ILE A 475 -16.89 -29.68 21.14
CA ILE A 475 -16.81 -28.76 22.28
C ILE A 475 -18.13 -27.99 22.36
N MET A 476 -18.89 -28.23 23.43
CA MET A 476 -20.25 -27.71 23.60
C MET A 476 -20.33 -26.76 24.79
N PRO A 477 -20.76 -25.49 24.60
CA PRO A 477 -21.01 -24.59 25.71
C PRO A 477 -22.22 -25.05 26.51
N LEU A 478 -22.07 -25.15 27.83
CA LEU A 478 -23.19 -25.41 28.74
C LEU A 478 -23.95 -24.10 29.00
N LYS A 479 -25.28 -24.18 29.05
CA LYS A 479 -26.16 -23.03 29.27
C LYS A 479 -27.06 -23.27 30.49
N GLY A 480 -27.47 -22.18 31.13
CA GLY A 480 -28.45 -22.20 32.22
C GLY A 480 -27.99 -22.99 33.45
N THR A 481 -28.89 -23.78 34.02
CA THR A 481 -28.69 -24.49 35.30
C THR A 481 -27.57 -25.53 35.25
N GLU A 482 -27.28 -26.11 34.08
CA GLU A 482 -26.22 -27.11 33.94
C GLU A 482 -24.83 -26.47 34.07
N CYS A 483 -24.63 -25.27 33.54
CA CYS A 483 -23.39 -24.50 33.71
C CYS A 483 -23.11 -24.27 35.20
N TYR A 484 -24.10 -23.77 35.94
CA TYR A 484 -23.99 -23.51 37.38
C TYR A 484 -23.71 -24.79 38.20
N LYS A 485 -24.41 -25.90 37.90
CA LYS A 485 -24.17 -27.19 38.57
C LYS A 485 -22.74 -27.68 38.37
N GLN A 486 -22.21 -27.59 37.15
CA GLN A 486 -20.85 -28.04 36.86
C GLN A 486 -19.81 -27.12 37.49
N GLN A 487 -20.03 -25.81 37.49
CA GLN A 487 -19.18 -24.86 38.21
C GLN A 487 -19.08 -25.21 39.71
N MET A 488 -20.22 -25.39 40.39
CA MET A 488 -20.26 -25.74 41.82
C MET A 488 -19.55 -27.07 42.10
N LYS A 489 -19.69 -28.06 41.21
CA LYS A 489 -18.97 -29.35 41.31
C LYS A 489 -17.46 -29.16 41.14
N LEU A 490 -17.03 -28.34 40.19
CA LEU A 490 -15.61 -28.06 39.95
C LEU A 490 -14.97 -27.36 41.15
N THR A 491 -15.60 -26.33 41.69
CA THR A 491 -15.11 -25.60 42.87
C THR A 491 -14.90 -26.54 44.05
N ARG A 492 -15.90 -27.34 44.42
CA ARG A 492 -15.79 -28.33 45.52
C ARG A 492 -14.68 -29.35 45.27
N ARG A 493 -14.52 -29.79 44.01
CA ARG A 493 -13.47 -30.75 43.65
C ARG A 493 -12.07 -30.13 43.77
N ILE A 494 -11.90 -28.87 43.39
CA ILE A 494 -10.63 -28.14 43.57
C ILE A 494 -10.32 -27.96 45.05
N GLU A 495 -11.30 -27.54 45.86
CA GLU A 495 -11.14 -27.34 47.31
C GLU A 495 -10.76 -28.63 48.05
N SER A 496 -11.30 -29.77 47.60
CA SER A 496 -11.00 -31.08 48.19
C SER A 496 -9.76 -31.77 47.63
N ALA A 497 -9.20 -31.27 46.51
CA ALA A 497 -8.08 -31.87 45.80
C ALA A 497 -6.73 -31.52 46.42
N LYS A 498 -5.75 -32.41 46.26
CA LYS A 498 -4.35 -32.05 46.56
C LYS A 498 -3.80 -31.19 45.42
N LYS A 499 -3.31 -30.00 45.74
CA LYS A 499 -2.69 -29.06 44.79
C LYS A 499 -1.18 -29.29 44.70
N GLU A 500 -0.64 -29.28 43.49
CA GLU A 500 0.80 -29.25 43.19
C GLU A 500 1.05 -28.07 42.25
N ASN A 501 1.93 -27.14 42.64
CA ASN A 501 2.31 -26.02 41.76
C ASN A 501 3.40 -26.50 40.79
N LEU A 502 3.21 -26.23 39.49
CA LEU A 502 4.12 -26.66 38.44
C LEU A 502 5.12 -25.58 38.02
N THR A 503 4.96 -24.34 38.49
CA THR A 503 5.98 -23.31 38.34
C THR A 503 6.98 -23.41 39.48
N ASN A 504 8.28 -23.43 39.17
CA ASN A 504 9.32 -23.29 40.19
C ASN A 504 9.17 -21.91 40.84
N GLY A 505 8.66 -21.86 42.06
CA GLY A 505 8.94 -20.78 42.98
C GLY A 505 10.31 -21.05 43.59
N ASN A 506 11.29 -20.21 43.28
CA ASN A 506 12.03 -19.65 44.39
C ASN A 506 11.12 -18.54 44.91
N ASP A 507 10.55 -18.76 46.09
CA ASP A 507 10.14 -17.66 46.96
C ASP A 507 11.35 -16.79 47.30
#